data_AF-A0A960PM52-F1
#
_entry.id   AF-A0A960PM52-F1
#
_cell.length_a   1.000
_cell.length_b   1.000
_cell.length_c   1.000
_cell.angle_alpha   90.00
_cell.angle_beta   90.00
_cell.angle_gamma   90.00
#
_symmetry.space_group_name_H-M   'P 1'
#
loop_
_entity.id
_entity.type
_entity.pdbx_description
1 polymer ?
#
loop_
_entity_poly.entity_id
_entity_poly.type
_entity_poly.pdbx_seq_one_letter_code
_entity_poly.pdbx_strand_id
1 'polypeptide(L)'
;MAVGRFAPSPTGDLHLGNLRTALVAWLFARSANSDFIVRMEDLDRVQASAAVETSQLRDLEALGLDWDGEVVRQSERFDLYNDAIERLRSSDLIYPCYCTRREIQQAPRAPQASSGAEAHLAPEGAYRGTCRGLTVAEREEREAAGRKASLRLRGPNVAMEVHDDIVGVVSAMVDDVVLRRNDGVPAYNLAVVVDDDAQGIEQIVRGD
;
A
#
# COMPACT_ATOMS: atom_id res chain seq x y z
N MET A 1 15.03 14.50 12.20
CA MET A 1 13.99 15.50 11.96
C MET A 1 12.87 14.76 11.27
N ALA A 2 11.63 14.95 11.68
CA ALA A 2 10.50 14.25 11.05
C ALA A 2 10.42 14.62 9.56
N VAL A 3 9.96 13.70 8.73
CA VAL A 3 9.74 13.96 7.30
C VAL A 3 8.25 13.71 6.99
N GLY A 4 7.62 14.72 6.40
CA GLY A 4 6.27 14.62 5.84
C GLY A 4 6.31 14.36 4.34
N ARG A 5 5.27 13.74 3.79
CA ARG A 5 5.16 13.55 2.34
C ARG A 5 3.76 13.72 1.79
N PHE A 6 3.71 14.17 0.53
CA PHE A 6 2.57 14.03 -0.35
C PHE A 6 2.88 12.98 -1.44
N ALA A 7 2.03 11.96 -1.54
CA ALA A 7 2.26 10.81 -2.41
C ALA A 7 1.11 10.59 -3.42
N PRO A 8 0.98 11.43 -4.47
CA PRO A 8 -0.08 11.27 -5.46
C PRO A 8 0.26 10.20 -6.50
N SER A 9 -0.78 9.54 -7.05
CA SER A 9 -0.65 8.80 -8.30
C SER A 9 -0.88 9.74 -9.49
N PRO A 10 -0.02 9.73 -10.53
CA PRO A 10 -0.15 10.62 -11.69
C PRO A 10 -1.16 10.06 -12.72
N THR A 11 -2.38 9.75 -12.27
CA THR A 11 -3.44 9.11 -13.09
C THR A 11 -4.57 10.06 -13.49
N GLY A 12 -4.61 11.26 -12.90
CA GLY A 12 -5.52 12.34 -13.26
C GLY A 12 -5.07 13.67 -12.64
N ASP A 13 -5.73 14.76 -13.04
CA ASP A 13 -5.39 16.10 -12.57
C ASP A 13 -5.48 16.23 -11.03
N LEU A 14 -4.79 17.22 -10.48
CA LEU A 14 -4.79 17.49 -9.04
C LEU A 14 -6.19 17.97 -8.59
N HIS A 15 -7.02 17.05 -8.13
CA HIS A 15 -8.35 17.38 -7.61
C HIS A 15 -8.29 17.95 -6.19
N LEU A 16 -9.38 18.61 -5.76
CA LEU A 16 -9.48 19.29 -4.46
C LEU A 16 -9.13 18.40 -3.25
N GLY A 17 -9.55 17.13 -3.26
CA GLY A 17 -9.17 16.18 -2.19
C GLY A 17 -7.65 15.95 -2.07
N ASN A 18 -6.95 15.79 -3.18
CA ASN A 18 -5.50 15.62 -3.21
C ASN A 18 -4.79 16.92 -2.84
N LEU A 19 -5.27 18.06 -3.36
CA LEU A 19 -4.74 19.37 -3.00
C LEU A 19 -4.90 19.65 -1.50
N ARG A 20 -6.06 19.34 -0.91
CA ARG A 20 -6.28 19.46 0.54
C ARG A 20 -5.26 18.63 1.31
N THR A 21 -5.04 17.39 0.89
CA THR A 21 -4.08 16.49 1.54
C THR A 21 -2.65 17.02 1.42
N ALA A 22 -2.24 17.50 0.23
CA ALA A 22 -0.95 18.13 0.01
C ALA A 22 -0.75 19.36 0.90
N LEU A 23 -1.74 20.26 0.93
CA LEU A 23 -1.70 21.48 1.74
C LEU A 23 -1.56 21.17 3.24
N VAL A 24 -2.32 20.21 3.76
CA VAL A 24 -2.24 19.84 5.19
C VAL A 24 -0.89 19.19 5.51
N ALA A 25 -0.41 18.28 4.67
CA ALA A 25 0.91 17.66 4.83
C ALA A 25 2.03 18.70 4.80
N TRP A 26 1.97 19.65 3.86
CA TRP A 26 2.91 20.75 3.73
C TRP A 26 2.88 21.68 4.94
N LEU A 27 1.69 22.13 5.37
CA LEU A 27 1.54 23.03 6.53
C LEU A 27 2.10 22.39 7.80
N PHE A 28 1.83 21.11 8.01
CA PHE A 28 2.33 20.41 9.19
C PHE A 28 3.86 20.33 9.16
N ALA A 29 4.45 19.87 8.05
CA ALA A 29 5.90 19.79 7.89
C ALA A 29 6.56 21.17 8.09
N ARG A 30 6.06 22.22 7.42
CA ARG A 30 6.59 23.58 7.56
C ARG A 30 6.43 24.14 8.97
N SER A 31 5.31 23.90 9.64
CA SER A 31 5.09 24.36 11.01
C SER A 31 5.99 23.66 12.04
N ALA A 32 6.41 22.43 11.75
CA ALA A 32 7.31 21.64 12.58
C ALA A 32 8.80 21.83 12.21
N ASN A 33 9.10 22.68 11.21
CA ASN A 33 10.44 22.83 10.63
C ASN A 33 11.04 21.47 10.20
N SER A 34 10.19 20.67 9.55
CA SER A 34 10.45 19.34 9.02
C SER A 34 10.50 19.38 7.50
N ASP A 35 11.17 18.38 6.90
CA ASP A 35 11.22 18.25 5.45
C ASP A 35 9.84 17.79 4.92
N PHE A 36 9.45 18.35 3.78
CA PHE A 36 8.26 17.95 3.03
C PHE A 36 8.66 17.46 1.65
N ILE A 37 8.41 16.18 1.36
CA ILE A 37 8.81 15.57 0.08
C ILE A 37 7.61 15.18 -0.77
N VAL A 38 7.82 15.09 -2.08
CA VAL A 38 6.82 14.59 -3.03
C VAL A 38 7.26 13.25 -3.61
N ARG A 39 6.37 12.26 -3.57
CA ARG A 39 6.59 10.92 -4.15
C ARG A 39 5.49 10.54 -5.13
N MET A 40 5.82 10.32 -6.39
CA MET A 40 4.90 9.87 -7.42
C MET A 40 4.68 8.36 -7.33
N GLU A 41 3.43 7.96 -7.09
CA GLU A 41 3.00 6.56 -7.00
C GLU A 41 2.59 6.05 -8.39
N ASP A 42 3.59 5.85 -9.26
CA ASP A 42 3.45 5.57 -10.68
C ASP A 42 3.65 4.08 -11.05
N LEU A 43 3.35 3.17 -10.11
CA LEU A 43 3.48 1.72 -10.33
C LEU A 43 2.55 1.17 -11.42
N ASP A 44 1.37 1.78 -11.61
CA ASP A 44 0.48 1.43 -12.71
C ASP A 44 0.88 2.17 -13.99
N ARG A 45 1.79 1.57 -14.77
CA ARG A 45 2.29 2.15 -16.03
C ARG A 45 1.24 2.32 -17.12
N VAL A 46 0.04 1.74 -16.97
CA VAL A 46 -1.05 1.93 -17.93
C VAL A 46 -1.79 3.23 -17.64
N GLN A 47 -1.95 3.57 -16.37
CA GLN A 47 -2.70 4.75 -15.93
C GLN A 47 -1.80 5.96 -15.64
N ALA A 48 -0.56 5.72 -15.21
CA ALA A 48 0.39 6.78 -14.89
C ALA A 48 0.81 7.55 -16.14
N SER A 49 0.85 8.88 -16.03
CA SER A 49 1.20 9.78 -17.12
C SER A 49 2.21 10.83 -16.68
N ALA A 50 3.35 10.90 -17.36
CA ALA A 50 4.38 11.92 -17.11
C ALA A 50 3.85 13.35 -17.35
N ALA A 51 2.89 13.52 -18.27
CA ALA A 51 2.24 14.81 -18.50
C ALA A 51 1.35 15.21 -17.32
N VAL A 52 0.63 14.25 -16.72
CA VAL A 52 -0.18 14.48 -15.51
C VAL A 52 0.73 14.78 -14.32
N GLU A 53 1.81 14.02 -14.13
CA GLU A 53 2.83 14.29 -13.11
C GLU A 53 3.34 15.74 -13.21
N THR A 54 3.75 16.14 -14.42
CA THR A 54 4.25 17.51 -14.68
C THR A 54 3.19 18.56 -14.35
N SER A 55 1.91 18.31 -14.67
CA SER A 55 0.81 19.22 -14.35
C SER A 55 0.60 19.32 -12.85
N GLN A 56 0.54 18.19 -12.14
CA GLN A 56 0.35 18.14 -10.69
C GLN A 56 1.47 18.91 -9.96
N LEU A 57 2.74 18.70 -10.35
CA LEU A 57 3.88 19.42 -9.77
C LEU A 57 3.79 20.92 -10.02
N ARG A 58 3.42 21.33 -11.24
CA ARG A 58 3.23 22.75 -11.58
C ARG A 58 2.10 23.37 -10.76
N ASP A 59 1.01 22.65 -10.54
CA ASP A 59 -0.12 23.15 -9.73
C ASP A 59 0.30 23.36 -8.27
N LEU A 60 1.10 22.46 -7.69
CA LEU A 60 1.68 22.62 -6.35
C LEU A 60 2.57 23.87 -6.27
N GLU A 61 3.51 24.03 -7.22
CA GLU A 61 4.39 25.20 -7.29
C GLU A 61 3.61 26.52 -7.43
N ALA A 62 2.60 26.54 -8.31
CA ALA A 62 1.76 27.72 -8.55
C ALA A 62 0.98 28.15 -7.30
N LEU A 63 0.68 27.21 -6.41
CA LEU A 63 0.00 27.44 -5.12
C LEU A 63 0.99 27.75 -3.99
N GLY A 64 2.29 27.75 -4.25
CA GLY A 64 3.34 28.00 -3.26
C GLY A 64 3.62 26.81 -2.35
N LEU A 65 3.21 25.60 -2.73
CA LEU A 65 3.52 24.35 -2.02
C LEU A 65 4.84 23.80 -2.54
N ASP A 66 5.94 24.35 -2.05
CA ASP A 66 7.29 23.87 -2.34
C ASP A 66 7.58 22.54 -1.62
N TRP A 67 8.60 21.81 -2.08
CA TRP A 67 9.06 20.57 -1.46
C TRP A 67 10.58 20.48 -1.42
N ASP A 68 11.08 19.67 -0.52
CA ASP A 68 12.49 19.47 -0.24
C ASP A 68 13.02 18.25 -1.01
N GLY A 69 14.19 18.40 -1.60
CA GLY A 69 14.83 17.34 -2.39
C GLY A 69 14.20 17.09 -3.76
N GLU A 70 14.57 15.97 -4.37
CA GLU A 70 14.05 15.56 -5.68
C GLU A 70 12.72 14.81 -5.55
N VAL A 71 11.86 14.93 -6.57
CA VAL A 71 10.64 14.14 -6.66
C VAL A 71 11.00 12.67 -6.85
N VAL A 72 10.53 11.84 -5.93
CA VAL A 72 10.78 10.39 -5.95
C VAL A 72 9.72 9.68 -6.78
N ARG A 73 10.09 8.71 -7.61
CA ARG A 73 9.14 7.88 -8.39
C ARG A 73 9.22 6.42 -7.97
N GLN A 74 8.07 5.79 -7.76
CA GLN A 74 8.03 4.36 -7.39
C GLN A 74 8.48 3.45 -8.53
N SER A 75 8.27 3.86 -9.78
CA SER A 75 8.69 3.11 -10.96
C SER A 75 10.20 2.93 -11.08
N GLU A 76 10.98 3.75 -10.37
CA GLU A 76 12.44 3.74 -10.34
C GLU A 76 13.01 2.96 -9.13
N ARG A 77 12.13 2.39 -8.28
CA ARG A 77 12.50 1.84 -6.95
C ARG A 77 12.21 0.35 -6.78
N PHE A 78 12.07 -0.36 -7.90
CA PHE A 78 11.70 -1.78 -7.92
C PHE A 78 12.67 -2.66 -7.12
N ASP A 79 13.96 -2.31 -7.09
CA ASP A 79 14.97 -3.06 -6.34
C ASP A 79 14.68 -3.06 -4.84
N LEU A 80 14.27 -1.92 -4.26
CA LEU A 80 13.91 -1.85 -2.83
C LEU A 80 12.71 -2.75 -2.50
N TYR A 81 11.73 -2.82 -3.40
CA TYR A 81 10.55 -3.68 -3.22
C TYR A 81 10.89 -5.15 -3.41
N ASN A 82 11.79 -5.48 -4.34
CA ASN A 82 12.32 -6.83 -4.54
C ASN A 82 13.07 -7.31 -3.29
N ASP A 83 13.95 -6.47 -2.74
CA ASP A 83 14.73 -6.78 -1.54
C ASP A 83 13.84 -6.96 -0.31
N ALA A 84 12.81 -6.12 -0.14
CA ALA A 84 11.82 -6.29 0.92
C ALA A 84 11.08 -7.63 0.80
N ILE A 85 10.66 -8.02 -0.42
CA ILE A 85 10.02 -9.31 -0.67
C ILE A 85 10.97 -10.47 -0.37
N GLU A 86 12.25 -10.36 -0.73
CA GLU A 86 13.21 -11.43 -0.49
C GLU A 86 13.51 -11.60 1.00
N ARG A 87 13.62 -10.51 1.76
CA ARG A 87 13.71 -10.57 3.23
C ARG A 87 12.50 -11.28 3.84
N LEU A 88 11.29 -10.94 3.41
CA LEU A 88 10.07 -11.60 3.88
C LEU A 88 10.00 -13.08 3.48
N ARG A 89 10.47 -13.42 2.26
CA ARG A 89 10.59 -14.82 1.78
C ARG A 89 11.53 -15.63 2.65
N SER A 90 12.72 -15.10 2.94
CA SER A 90 13.73 -15.76 3.78
C SER A 90 13.25 -16.00 5.21
N SER A 91 12.23 -15.24 5.65
CA SER A 91 11.61 -15.36 6.97
C SER A 91 10.31 -16.20 6.97
N ASP A 92 9.96 -16.86 5.86
CA ASP A 92 8.71 -17.63 5.68
C ASP A 92 7.41 -16.82 5.95
N LEU A 93 7.48 -15.50 5.73
CA LEU A 93 6.37 -14.57 5.96
C LEU A 93 5.52 -14.32 4.72
N ILE A 94 5.75 -15.03 3.61
CA ILE A 94 4.95 -14.86 2.39
C ILE A 94 4.57 -16.19 1.76
N TYR A 95 3.49 -16.19 0.99
CA TYR A 95 3.05 -17.36 0.24
C TYR A 95 2.32 -16.98 -1.06
N PRO A 96 2.30 -17.88 -2.07
CA PRO A 96 1.57 -17.64 -3.31
C PRO A 96 0.06 -17.78 -3.12
N CYS A 97 -0.70 -16.89 -3.74
CA CYS A 97 -2.16 -16.90 -3.77
C CYS A 97 -2.67 -16.87 -5.21
N TYR A 98 -3.48 -17.87 -5.56
CA TYR A 98 -4.04 -18.07 -6.89
C TYR A 98 -5.53 -17.67 -6.98
N CYS A 99 -6.06 -17.04 -5.92
CA CYS A 99 -7.44 -16.61 -5.89
C CYS A 99 -7.66 -15.39 -6.77
N THR A 100 -8.72 -15.43 -7.56
CA THR A 100 -9.26 -14.24 -8.24
C THR A 100 -10.00 -13.35 -7.24
N ARG A 101 -10.19 -12.05 -7.57
CA ARG A 101 -11.00 -11.14 -6.73
C ARG A 101 -12.41 -11.69 -6.49
N ARG A 102 -13.02 -12.29 -7.51
CA ARG A 102 -14.35 -12.92 -7.41
C ARG A 102 -14.35 -14.09 -6.42
N GLU A 103 -13.36 -14.97 -6.49
CA GLU A 103 -13.24 -16.10 -5.54
C GLU A 103 -13.05 -15.63 -4.10
N ILE A 104 -12.30 -14.54 -3.89
CA ILE A 104 -12.11 -13.94 -2.55
C ILE A 104 -13.44 -13.43 -1.99
N GLN A 105 -14.20 -12.69 -2.79
CA GLN A 105 -15.50 -12.15 -2.39
C GLN A 105 -16.54 -13.25 -2.13
N GLN A 106 -16.48 -14.35 -2.89
CA GLN A 106 -17.44 -15.46 -2.82
C GLN A 106 -17.04 -16.55 -1.83
N ALA A 107 -15.82 -16.51 -1.26
CA ALA A 107 -15.39 -17.50 -0.29
C ALA A 107 -16.42 -17.59 0.86
N PRO A 108 -16.80 -18.79 1.34
CA PRO A 108 -17.65 -18.95 2.53
C PRO A 108 -16.94 -18.43 3.79
N ARG A 109 -17.70 -18.04 4.82
CA ARG A 109 -17.11 -17.65 6.11
C ARG A 109 -16.52 -18.90 6.75
N ALA A 110 -15.19 -18.95 6.92
CA ALA A 110 -14.56 -20.03 7.66
C ALA A 110 -15.00 -19.92 9.15
N PRO A 111 -15.45 -21.01 9.80
CA PRO A 111 -15.93 -20.97 11.18
C PRO A 111 -14.90 -20.45 12.21
N GLN A 112 -13.61 -20.43 11.84
CA GLN A 112 -12.48 -20.13 12.73
C GLN A 112 -11.88 -18.73 12.53
N ALA A 113 -12.16 -18.03 11.43
CA ALA A 113 -11.58 -16.70 11.18
C ALA A 113 -12.44 -15.55 11.72
N SER A 114 -13.65 -15.85 12.21
CA SER A 114 -14.61 -14.83 12.64
C SER A 114 -15.60 -15.37 13.69
N SER A 115 -15.16 -16.25 14.58
CA SER A 115 -15.96 -16.68 15.73
C SER A 115 -15.57 -15.87 16.98
N GLY A 116 -15.98 -14.61 17.01
CA GLY A 116 -15.74 -13.69 18.12
C GLY A 116 -16.24 -12.28 17.82
N ALA A 117 -16.27 -11.41 18.85
CA ALA A 117 -16.69 -10.01 18.74
C ALA A 117 -15.88 -9.20 17.69
N GLU A 118 -14.71 -9.68 17.31
CA GLU A 118 -13.77 -9.06 16.36
C GLU A 118 -14.13 -9.31 14.88
N ALA A 119 -15.13 -10.15 14.59
CA ALA A 119 -15.60 -10.41 13.22
C ALA A 119 -16.09 -9.13 12.50
N HIS A 120 -16.54 -8.13 13.26
CA HIS A 120 -16.98 -6.84 12.74
C HIS A 120 -15.84 -5.88 12.35
N LEU A 121 -14.60 -6.20 12.73
CA LEU A 121 -13.41 -5.39 12.46
C LEU A 121 -12.71 -5.81 11.16
N ALA A 122 -13.16 -6.89 10.51
CA ALA A 122 -12.65 -7.31 9.21
C ALA A 122 -13.22 -6.45 8.09
N PRO A 123 -12.38 -5.87 7.20
CA PRO A 123 -12.87 -5.07 6.08
C PRO A 123 -13.71 -5.91 5.12
N GLU A 124 -14.63 -5.26 4.42
CA GLU A 124 -15.39 -5.92 3.36
C GLU A 124 -14.43 -6.51 2.31
N GLY A 125 -14.59 -7.81 2.02
CA GLY A 125 -13.71 -8.51 1.08
C GLY A 125 -12.35 -8.95 1.66
N ALA A 126 -12.17 -8.90 2.99
CA ALA A 126 -10.98 -9.43 3.65
C ALA A 126 -10.64 -10.86 3.17
N TYR A 127 -9.36 -11.08 2.92
CA TYR A 127 -8.85 -12.36 2.46
C TYR A 127 -8.88 -13.40 3.57
N ARG A 128 -9.49 -14.56 3.30
CA ARG A 128 -9.78 -15.57 4.33
C ARG A 128 -8.75 -16.69 4.44
N GLY A 129 -7.57 -16.51 3.85
CA GLY A 129 -6.50 -17.49 3.96
C GLY A 129 -6.65 -18.73 3.06
N THR A 130 -7.49 -18.71 2.02
CA THR A 130 -7.77 -19.87 1.15
C THR A 130 -6.52 -20.57 0.61
N CYS A 131 -5.46 -19.81 0.32
CA CYS A 131 -4.20 -20.32 -0.22
C CYS A 131 -3.09 -20.44 0.84
N ARG A 132 -3.35 -20.06 2.10
CA ARG A 132 -2.34 -19.91 3.16
C ARG A 132 -1.67 -21.24 3.54
N GLY A 133 -2.39 -22.34 3.37
CA GLY A 133 -1.97 -23.70 3.72
C GLY A 133 -1.81 -24.65 2.53
N LEU A 134 -1.74 -24.15 1.30
CA LEU A 134 -1.59 -25.02 0.14
C LEU A 134 -0.29 -25.81 0.19
N THR A 135 -0.40 -27.11 -0.03
CA THR A 135 0.71 -28.03 -0.26
C THR A 135 1.42 -27.70 -1.58
N VAL A 136 2.62 -28.23 -1.77
CA VAL A 136 3.38 -28.06 -3.02
C VAL A 136 2.59 -28.60 -4.22
N ALA A 137 2.01 -29.80 -4.09
CA ALA A 137 1.23 -30.43 -5.16
C ALA A 137 0.01 -29.58 -5.58
N GLU A 138 -0.72 -29.00 -4.62
CA GLU A 138 -1.86 -28.13 -4.91
C GLU A 138 -1.46 -26.80 -5.57
N ARG A 139 -0.22 -26.33 -5.34
CA ARG A 139 0.31 -25.14 -6.03
C ARG A 139 0.66 -25.48 -7.47
N GLU A 140 1.38 -26.58 -7.67
CA GLU A 140 1.77 -27.10 -8.98
C GLU A 140 0.55 -27.36 -9.87
N GLU A 141 -0.52 -27.95 -9.33
CA GLU A 141 -1.77 -28.17 -10.07
C GLU A 141 -2.38 -26.86 -10.59
N ARG A 142 -2.40 -25.82 -9.76
CA ARG A 142 -2.94 -24.50 -10.15
C ARG A 142 -2.06 -23.81 -11.19
N GLU A 143 -0.74 -23.94 -11.07
CA GLU A 143 0.22 -23.42 -12.03
C GLU A 143 0.10 -24.13 -13.38
N ALA A 144 -0.05 -25.46 -13.37
CA ALA A 144 -0.30 -26.26 -14.58
C ALA A 144 -1.62 -25.90 -15.26
N ALA A 145 -2.63 -25.47 -14.49
CA ALA A 145 -3.88 -24.91 -15.00
C ALA A 145 -3.75 -23.46 -15.52
N GLY A 146 -2.54 -22.90 -15.55
CA GLY A 146 -2.25 -21.55 -16.06
C GLY A 146 -2.54 -20.42 -15.09
N ARG A 147 -2.82 -20.70 -13.80
CA ARG A 147 -3.05 -19.65 -12.81
C ARG A 147 -1.74 -18.97 -12.42
N LYS A 148 -1.67 -17.65 -12.59
CA LYS A 148 -0.57 -16.83 -12.08
C LYS A 148 -0.83 -16.44 -10.63
N ALA A 149 0.12 -16.71 -9.75
CA ALA A 149 0.04 -16.35 -8.34
C ALA A 149 0.32 -14.87 -8.11
N SER A 150 -0.42 -14.27 -7.18
CA SER A 150 0.04 -13.11 -6.41
C SER A 150 0.85 -13.56 -5.20
N LEU A 151 1.68 -12.70 -4.62
CA LEU A 151 2.33 -12.96 -3.33
C LEU A 151 1.59 -12.21 -2.23
N ARG A 152 1.27 -12.92 -1.14
CA ARG A 152 0.64 -12.34 0.06
C ARG A 152 1.57 -12.41 1.25
N LEU A 153 1.45 -11.41 2.13
CA LEU A 153 2.00 -11.46 3.47
C LEU A 153 1.23 -12.50 4.29
N ARG A 154 1.93 -13.32 5.05
CA ARG A 154 1.36 -14.13 6.13
C ARG A 154 1.13 -13.19 7.32
N GLY A 155 0.05 -12.43 7.26
CA GLY A 155 -0.33 -11.48 8.30
C GLY A 155 -0.71 -12.17 9.61
N PRO A 156 -0.76 -11.41 10.71
CA PRO A 156 -1.10 -11.97 12.02
C PRO A 156 -2.57 -12.39 12.10
N ASN A 157 -3.46 -11.84 11.25
CA ASN A 157 -4.91 -12.09 11.29
C ASN A 157 -5.50 -11.76 12.67
N VAL A 158 -5.07 -10.62 13.24
CA VAL A 158 -5.54 -10.07 14.51
C VAL A 158 -5.92 -8.60 14.33
N ALA A 159 -6.72 -8.08 15.27
CA ALA A 159 -6.98 -6.66 15.35
C ALA A 159 -5.69 -5.94 15.75
N MET A 160 -5.37 -4.87 15.02
CA MET A 160 -4.27 -3.98 15.34
C MET A 160 -4.83 -2.58 15.56
N GLU A 161 -4.20 -1.86 16.48
CA GLU A 161 -4.56 -0.49 16.81
C GLU A 161 -3.50 0.47 16.31
N VAL A 162 -3.96 1.60 15.78
CA VAL A 162 -3.13 2.75 15.43
C VAL A 162 -3.72 3.96 16.15
N HIS A 163 -2.85 4.78 16.74
CA HIS A 163 -3.25 6.06 17.31
C HIS A 163 -3.08 7.14 16.24
N ASP A 164 -4.19 7.63 15.71
CA ASP A 164 -4.24 8.74 14.76
C ASP A 164 -4.41 10.06 15.49
N ASP A 165 -3.71 11.11 15.04
CA ASP A 165 -3.72 12.43 15.70
C ASP A 165 -5.07 13.16 15.59
N ILE A 166 -5.93 12.79 14.63
CA ILE A 166 -7.20 13.46 14.36
C ILE A 166 -8.38 12.61 14.80
N VAL A 167 -8.41 11.33 14.43
CA VAL A 167 -9.55 10.43 14.73
C VAL A 167 -9.34 9.60 16.00
N GLY A 168 -8.18 9.66 16.63
CA GLY A 168 -7.84 8.92 17.84
C GLY A 168 -7.49 7.46 17.57
N VAL A 169 -7.86 6.55 18.47
CA VAL A 169 -7.55 5.13 18.33
C VAL A 169 -8.43 4.49 17.25
N VAL A 170 -7.79 3.98 16.21
CA VAL A 170 -8.42 3.19 15.14
C VAL A 170 -8.01 1.73 15.32
N SER A 171 -9.00 0.83 15.39
CA SER A 171 -8.78 -0.62 15.48
C SER A 171 -9.33 -1.30 14.23
N ALA A 172 -8.49 -2.11 13.58
CA ALA A 172 -8.86 -2.85 12.38
C ALA A 172 -8.15 -4.20 12.31
N MET A 173 -8.80 -5.19 11.70
CA MET A 173 -8.17 -6.48 11.42
C MET A 173 -7.14 -6.32 10.30
N VAL A 174 -5.93 -6.86 10.54
CA VAL A 174 -4.88 -6.93 9.52
C VAL A 174 -4.85 -8.34 8.94
N ASP A 175 -5.32 -8.46 7.69
CA ASP A 175 -5.34 -9.70 6.94
C ASP A 175 -4.06 -9.94 6.13
N ASP A 176 -4.04 -11.03 5.38
CA ASP A 176 -2.92 -11.41 4.52
C ASP A 176 -2.91 -10.54 3.24
N VAL A 177 -2.39 -9.31 3.34
CA VAL A 177 -2.33 -8.33 2.24
C VAL A 177 -1.50 -8.81 1.05
N VAL A 178 -1.88 -8.37 -0.15
CA VAL A 178 -1.06 -8.62 -1.36
C VAL A 178 0.19 -7.74 -1.33
N LEU A 179 1.35 -8.33 -1.55
CA LEU A 179 2.65 -7.66 -1.66
C LEU A 179 3.14 -7.56 -3.11
N ARG A 180 2.80 -8.55 -3.93
CA ARG A 180 3.07 -8.54 -5.37
C ARG A 180 1.86 -9.06 -6.12
N ARG A 181 1.42 -8.31 -7.12
CA ARG A 181 0.33 -8.68 -8.02
C ARG A 181 0.73 -9.87 -8.91
N ASN A 182 -0.27 -10.50 -9.52
CA ASN A 182 -0.06 -11.65 -10.42
C ASN A 182 0.62 -11.30 -11.76
N ASP A 183 0.72 -10.01 -12.09
CA ASP A 183 1.50 -9.47 -13.20
C ASP A 183 2.95 -9.12 -12.80
N GLY A 184 3.32 -9.36 -11.54
CA GLY A 184 4.67 -9.13 -11.02
C GLY A 184 4.91 -7.73 -10.44
N VAL A 185 3.96 -6.80 -10.58
CA VAL A 185 4.10 -5.43 -10.05
C VAL A 185 3.93 -5.45 -8.52
N PRO A 186 4.81 -4.75 -7.76
CA PRO A 186 4.62 -4.54 -6.32
C PRO A 186 3.23 -3.95 -6.02
N ALA A 187 2.61 -4.40 -4.94
CA ALA A 187 1.35 -3.85 -4.50
C ALA A 187 1.57 -2.53 -3.74
N TYR A 188 0.58 -1.65 -3.81
CA TYR A 188 0.58 -0.34 -3.14
C TYR A 188 1.03 -0.40 -1.67
N ASN A 189 0.42 -1.28 -0.86
CA ASN A 189 0.74 -1.40 0.57
C ASN A 189 2.21 -1.77 0.84
N LEU A 190 2.84 -2.58 -0.03
CA LEU A 190 4.26 -2.87 0.11
C LEU A 190 5.09 -1.63 -0.24
N ALA A 191 4.80 -1.04 -1.40
CA ALA A 191 5.60 0.06 -1.93
C ALA A 191 5.57 1.28 -1.02
N VAL A 192 4.38 1.68 -0.54
CA VAL A 192 4.22 2.84 0.35
C VAL A 192 4.97 2.65 1.67
N VAL A 193 4.94 1.46 2.27
CA VAL A 193 5.63 1.19 3.54
C VAL A 193 7.15 1.15 3.36
N VAL A 194 7.63 0.50 2.30
CA VAL A 194 9.06 0.43 2.00
C VAL A 194 9.63 1.82 1.68
N ASP A 195 8.87 2.65 0.95
CA ASP A 195 9.30 4.01 0.64
C ASP A 195 9.22 4.93 1.84
N ASP A 196 8.18 4.83 2.67
CA ASP A 196 8.07 5.61 3.90
C ASP A 196 9.25 5.30 4.85
N ASP A 197 9.62 4.02 5.02
CA ASP A 197 10.82 3.62 5.79
C ASP A 197 12.12 4.16 5.17
N ALA A 198 12.31 3.96 3.86
CA ALA A 198 13.54 4.37 3.18
C ALA A 198 13.72 5.89 3.10
N GLN A 199 12.64 6.67 3.17
CA GLN A 199 12.65 8.13 3.17
C GLN A 199 12.56 8.75 4.57
N GLY A 200 12.50 7.93 5.63
CA GLY A 200 12.43 8.40 7.00
C GLY A 200 11.14 9.16 7.31
N ILE A 201 10.03 8.75 6.69
CA ILE A 201 8.73 9.37 6.91
C ILE A 201 8.25 9.08 8.33
N GLU A 202 8.01 10.15 9.07
CA GLU A 202 7.42 10.10 10.41
C GLU A 202 6.01 10.71 10.44
N GLN A 203 5.63 11.43 9.38
CA GLN A 203 4.37 12.14 9.32
C GLN A 203 3.54 11.77 8.08
N ILE A 204 2.45 11.04 8.31
CA ILE A 204 1.57 10.50 7.27
C ILE A 204 0.22 11.22 7.31
N VAL A 205 -0.03 12.11 6.36
CA VAL A 205 -1.35 12.71 6.13
C VAL A 205 -2.00 12.03 4.93
N ARG A 206 -3.27 11.64 5.08
CA ARG A 206 -4.08 11.00 4.03
C ARG A 206 -5.56 11.38 4.21
N GLY A 207 -6.38 11.06 3.21
CA GLY A 207 -7.83 11.07 3.37
C GLY A 207 -8.33 9.85 4.15
N ASP A 208 -9.52 10.01 4.75
CA ASP A 208 -10.31 8.95 5.41
C ASP A 208 -10.83 7.92 4.40
#